data_AF-V4UB32-F1
#
_entry.id   AF-V4UB32-F1
#
_cell.length_a   1.000
_cell.length_b   1.000
_cell.length_c   1.000
_cell.angle_alpha   90.00
_cell.angle_beta   90.00
_cell.angle_gamma   90.00
#
_symmetry.space_group_name_H-M   'P 1'
#
loop_
_entity.id
_entity.type
_entity.pdbx_description
1 polymer ?
#
loop_
_entity_poly.entity_id
_entity_poly.type
_entity_poly.pdbx_seq_one_letter_code
_entity_poly.pdbx_strand_id
1 'polypeptide(L)'
;PTAAIWGALLGACRMHKNVELGAYAAERIFELDPHDSGPHILLANIYASAGRLNDAARARKMMKESGVKKEPACSWVETKNAVHMFVANDDAHPQRAMIHKKWREISEKIKQIGYVPDSSHVLSYADQQEREAKLQVHSEKLALAFALISTPPGSTIHIKKNIRVCGDCHSAFKFASKVVEREIIVRDTNRFHHFRDGFCSCGDYW
;
A
#
# COMPACT_ATOMS: atom_id res chain seq x y z
N PRO A 1 -3.29 29.22 0.17
CA PRO A 1 -3.10 27.90 0.83
C PRO A 1 -1.77 27.28 0.41
N THR A 2 -1.08 26.55 1.30
CA THR A 2 0.20 25.88 0.98
C THR A 2 -0.04 24.61 0.15
N ALA A 3 1.01 24.09 -0.49
CA ALA A 3 0.97 22.81 -1.22
C ALA A 3 0.44 21.67 -0.32
N ALA A 4 0.82 21.65 0.97
CA ALA A 4 0.33 20.68 1.94
C ALA A 4 -1.20 20.74 2.17
N ILE A 5 -1.79 21.95 2.22
CA ILE A 5 -3.24 22.12 2.38
C ILE A 5 -3.98 21.62 1.14
N TRP A 6 -3.48 21.95 -0.05
CA TRP A 6 -4.04 21.43 -1.30
C TRP A 6 -3.87 19.91 -1.43
N GLY A 7 -2.75 19.36 -0.96
CA GLY A 7 -2.51 17.92 -0.89
C GLY A 7 -3.52 17.20 0.03
N ALA A 8 -3.83 17.79 1.19
CA ALA A 8 -4.87 17.27 2.07
C ALA A 8 -6.26 17.25 1.38
N LEU A 9 -6.62 18.34 0.68
CA LEU A 9 -7.86 18.40 -0.09
C LEU A 9 -7.90 17.38 -1.24
N LEU A 10 -6.79 17.24 -1.97
CA LEU A 10 -6.67 16.25 -3.05
C LEU A 10 -6.84 14.82 -2.52
N GLY A 11 -6.26 14.53 -1.34
CA GLY A 11 -6.45 13.27 -0.62
C GLY A 11 -7.92 13.00 -0.28
N ALA A 12 -8.62 14.01 0.24
CA ALA A 12 -10.05 13.93 0.52
C ALA A 12 -10.88 13.73 -0.75
N CYS A 13 -10.55 14.42 -1.85
CA CYS A 13 -11.23 14.27 -3.14
C CYS A 13 -11.14 12.83 -3.66
N ARG A 14 -10.00 12.15 -3.50
CA ARG A 14 -9.89 10.70 -3.78
C ARG A 14 -10.85 9.88 -2.93
N MET A 15 -10.91 10.13 -1.62
CA MET A 15 -11.77 9.37 -0.70
C MET A 15 -13.25 9.54 -1.04
N HIS A 16 -13.67 10.77 -1.38
CA HIS A 16 -15.05 11.11 -1.70
C HIS A 16 -15.39 11.02 -3.20
N LYS A 17 -14.47 10.51 -4.03
CA LYS A 17 -14.63 10.37 -5.49
C LYS A 17 -15.02 11.69 -6.20
N ASN A 18 -14.55 12.82 -5.70
CA ASN A 18 -14.81 14.13 -6.30
C ASN A 18 -13.73 14.47 -7.33
N VAL A 19 -14.01 14.17 -8.59
CA VAL A 19 -13.03 14.30 -9.69
C VAL A 19 -12.69 15.76 -9.98
N GLU A 20 -13.69 16.62 -10.11
CA GLU A 20 -13.49 18.01 -10.53
C GLU A 20 -12.71 18.81 -9.48
N LEU A 21 -13.08 18.68 -8.21
CA LEU A 21 -12.34 19.33 -7.12
C LEU A 21 -10.93 18.74 -6.94
N GLY A 22 -10.78 17.44 -7.19
CA GLY A 22 -9.49 16.77 -7.20
C GLY A 22 -8.57 17.30 -8.30
N ALA A 23 -9.08 17.47 -9.52
CA ALA A 23 -8.31 18.06 -10.63
C ALA A 23 -7.86 19.49 -10.29
N TYR A 24 -8.78 20.31 -9.78
CA TYR A 24 -8.47 21.68 -9.36
C TYR A 24 -7.41 21.73 -8.25
N ALA A 25 -7.54 20.90 -7.23
CA ALA A 25 -6.56 20.83 -6.14
C ALA A 25 -5.17 20.40 -6.65
N ALA A 26 -5.10 19.42 -7.56
CA ALA A 26 -3.84 18.97 -8.14
C ALA A 26 -3.16 20.07 -8.96
N GLU A 27 -3.90 20.82 -9.78
CA GLU A 27 -3.35 21.97 -10.53
C GLU A 27 -2.71 23.00 -9.60
N ARG A 28 -3.39 23.34 -8.49
CA ARG A 28 -2.82 24.27 -7.50
C ARG A 28 -1.52 23.73 -6.87
N ILE A 29 -1.39 22.41 -6.71
CA ILE A 29 -0.14 21.82 -6.20
C ILE A 29 0.95 21.89 -7.26
N PHE A 30 0.65 21.58 -8.53
CA PHE A 30 1.66 21.64 -9.59
C PHE A 30 2.24 23.06 -9.80
N GLU A 31 1.43 24.10 -9.58
CA GLU A 31 1.90 25.49 -9.60
C GLU A 31 2.84 25.83 -8.42
N LEU A 32 2.63 25.21 -7.24
CA LEU A 32 3.36 25.51 -6.01
C LEU A 32 4.58 24.61 -5.79
N ASP A 33 4.50 23.35 -6.21
CA ASP A 33 5.51 22.31 -6.04
C ASP A 33 5.51 21.35 -7.25
N PRO A 34 6.14 21.74 -8.37
CA PRO A 34 6.13 20.98 -9.62
C PRO A 34 6.98 19.69 -9.58
N HIS A 35 7.78 19.49 -8.52
CA HIS A 35 8.68 18.35 -8.39
C HIS A 35 8.08 17.22 -7.55
N ASP A 36 6.93 17.44 -6.90
CA ASP A 36 6.24 16.41 -6.13
C ASP A 36 5.55 15.37 -7.03
N SER A 37 5.96 14.12 -6.88
CA SER A 37 5.37 12.98 -7.59
C SER A 37 3.98 12.60 -7.10
N GLY A 38 3.67 12.87 -5.83
CA GLY A 38 2.45 12.44 -5.15
C GLY A 38 1.16 12.93 -5.81
N PRO A 39 1.02 14.23 -6.08
CA PRO A 39 -0.17 14.81 -6.71
C PRO A 39 -0.47 14.25 -8.10
N HIS A 40 0.56 14.00 -8.93
CA HIS A 40 0.38 13.37 -10.25
C HIS A 40 -0.24 11.98 -10.15
N ILE A 41 0.28 11.17 -9.22
CA ILE A 41 -0.22 9.81 -8.99
C ILE A 41 -1.64 9.85 -8.44
N LEU A 42 -1.88 10.75 -7.49
CA LEU A 42 -3.17 10.87 -6.83
C LEU A 42 -4.26 11.33 -7.81
N LEU A 43 -3.94 12.29 -8.69
CA LEU A 43 -4.82 12.72 -9.78
C LEU A 43 -5.09 11.59 -10.78
N ALA A 44 -4.05 10.87 -11.22
CA ALA A 44 -4.23 9.74 -12.13
C ALA A 44 -5.12 8.64 -11.52
N ASN A 45 -5.00 8.41 -10.20
CA ASN A 45 -5.83 7.47 -9.46
C ASN A 45 -7.28 7.92 -9.36
N ILE A 46 -7.53 9.22 -9.11
CA ILE A 46 -8.87 9.80 -9.09
C ILE A 46 -9.55 9.58 -10.45
N TYR A 47 -8.88 9.93 -11.55
CA TYR A 47 -9.40 9.71 -12.90
C TYR A 47 -9.67 8.24 -13.21
N ALA A 48 -8.73 7.35 -12.88
CA ALA A 48 -8.89 5.92 -13.10
C ALA A 48 -10.10 5.35 -12.34
N SER A 49 -10.28 5.76 -11.08
CA SER A 49 -11.42 5.31 -10.26
C SER A 49 -12.78 5.79 -10.78
N ALA A 50 -12.80 6.85 -11.58
CA ALA A 50 -14.00 7.39 -12.22
C ALA A 50 -14.18 6.89 -13.67
N GLY A 51 -13.36 5.95 -14.14
CA GLY A 51 -13.42 5.45 -15.52
C GLY A 51 -12.88 6.42 -16.58
N ARG A 52 -12.29 7.56 -16.17
CA ARG A 52 -11.68 8.56 -17.08
C ARG A 52 -10.27 8.15 -17.49
N LEU A 53 -10.16 7.05 -18.22
CA LEU A 53 -8.88 6.39 -18.53
C LEU A 53 -7.91 7.28 -19.31
N ASN A 54 -8.41 8.06 -20.27
CA ASN A 54 -7.59 8.97 -21.06
C ASN A 54 -6.96 10.07 -20.20
N ASP A 55 -7.69 10.58 -19.20
CA ASP A 55 -7.19 11.62 -18.29
C ASP A 55 -6.19 11.04 -17.29
N ALA A 56 -6.39 9.81 -16.83
CA ALA A 56 -5.42 9.08 -16.04
C ALA A 56 -4.10 8.87 -16.80
N ALA A 57 -4.17 8.49 -18.07
CA ALA A 57 -3.00 8.36 -18.94
C ALA A 57 -2.28 9.69 -19.15
N ARG A 58 -3.04 10.78 -19.35
CA ARG A 58 -2.51 12.15 -19.49
C ARG A 58 -1.75 12.59 -18.23
N ALA A 59 -2.33 12.39 -17.05
CA ALA A 59 -1.69 12.72 -15.78
C ALA A 59 -0.37 11.95 -15.56
N ARG A 60 -0.33 10.66 -15.93
CA ARG A 60 0.90 9.85 -15.90
C ARG A 60 1.94 10.32 -16.91
N LYS A 61 1.49 10.73 -18.10
CA LYS A 61 2.37 11.28 -19.15
C LYS A 61 3.02 12.58 -18.67
N MET A 62 2.25 13.50 -18.08
CA MET A 62 2.77 14.75 -17.52
C MET A 62 3.86 14.50 -16.47
N MET A 63 3.64 13.53 -15.58
CA MET A 63 4.65 13.13 -14.58
C MET A 63 5.95 12.62 -15.21
N LYS A 64 5.85 11.85 -16.31
CA LYS A 64 7.02 11.37 -17.03
C LYS A 64 7.77 12.51 -17.73
N GLU A 65 7.03 13.45 -18.33
CA GLU A 65 7.58 14.61 -19.04
C GLU A 65 8.24 15.61 -18.09
N SER A 66 7.76 15.74 -16.84
CA SER A 66 8.39 16.57 -15.81
C SER A 66 9.65 15.95 -15.21
N GLY A 67 10.02 14.72 -15.61
CA GLY A 67 11.18 13.99 -15.07
C GLY A 67 10.99 13.50 -13.63
N VAL A 68 9.81 13.72 -13.04
CA VAL A 68 9.50 13.36 -11.66
C VAL A 68 9.32 11.85 -11.56
N LYS A 69 10.14 11.22 -10.72
CA LYS A 69 10.05 9.77 -10.45
C LYS A 69 9.37 9.52 -9.12
N LYS A 70 8.48 8.54 -9.10
CA LYS A 70 7.90 8.03 -7.85
C LYS A 70 8.95 7.22 -7.10
N GLU A 71 9.11 7.49 -5.81
CA GLU A 71 9.78 6.53 -4.92
C GLU A 71 8.99 5.21 -4.86
N PRO A 72 9.63 4.05 -5.09
CA PRO A 72 8.94 2.77 -4.95
C PRO A 72 8.29 2.61 -3.58
N ALA A 73 7.08 2.08 -3.56
CA ALA A 73 6.45 1.69 -2.31
C ALA A 73 7.23 0.51 -1.73
N CYS A 74 7.79 0.69 -0.53
CA CYS A 74 8.57 -0.32 0.15
C CYS A 74 8.07 -0.55 1.57
N SER A 75 8.29 -1.76 2.07
CA SER A 75 8.12 -2.10 3.48
C SER A 75 9.38 -2.82 3.94
N TRP A 76 9.75 -2.67 5.21
CA TRP A 76 10.95 -3.31 5.72
C TRP A 76 10.77 -3.84 7.14
N VAL A 77 11.59 -4.85 7.44
CA VAL A 77 11.68 -5.52 8.74
C VAL A 77 13.10 -5.39 9.24
N GLU A 78 13.23 -5.00 10.50
CA GLU A 78 14.52 -4.91 11.20
C GLU A 78 14.70 -6.17 12.04
N THR A 79 15.75 -6.92 11.76
CA THR A 79 16.24 -8.01 12.59
C THR A 79 17.54 -7.58 13.27
N LYS A 80 17.99 -8.31 14.30
CA LYS A 80 19.16 -7.90 15.12
C LYS A 80 20.41 -7.53 14.30
N ASN A 81 20.59 -8.11 13.11
CA ASN A 81 21.81 -7.96 12.32
C ASN A 81 21.60 -7.31 10.95
N ALA A 82 20.34 -7.05 10.52
CA ALA A 82 20.07 -6.57 9.17
C ALA A 82 18.69 -5.93 9.00
N VAL A 83 18.61 -4.98 8.07
CA VAL A 83 17.37 -4.42 7.55
C VAL A 83 17.01 -5.14 6.25
N HIS A 84 15.82 -5.72 6.20
CA HIS A 84 15.30 -6.41 5.03
C HIS A 84 14.20 -5.58 4.38
N MET A 85 14.45 -5.07 3.18
CA MET A 85 13.54 -4.23 2.44
C MET A 85 12.83 -5.03 1.34
N PHE A 86 11.54 -4.75 1.16
CA PHE A 86 10.67 -5.39 0.20
C PHE A 86 10.00 -4.34 -0.67
N VAL A 87 10.07 -4.53 -1.98
CA VAL A 87 9.36 -3.73 -2.98
C VAL A 87 8.54 -4.70 -3.83
N ALA A 88 7.33 -4.29 -4.22
CA ALA A 88 6.51 -5.13 -5.09
C ALA A 88 7.23 -5.36 -6.44
N ASN A 89 7.29 -6.62 -6.89
CA ASN A 89 8.01 -7.06 -8.08
C ASN A 89 9.55 -6.95 -8.01
N ASP A 90 10.13 -6.87 -6.81
CA ASP A 90 11.56 -7.02 -6.62
C ASP A 90 11.93 -8.50 -6.40
N ASP A 91 12.93 -8.95 -7.16
CA ASP A 91 13.45 -10.32 -7.16
C ASP A 91 14.79 -10.46 -6.42
N ALA A 92 15.33 -9.37 -5.86
CA ALA A 92 16.66 -9.35 -5.28
C ALA A 92 16.80 -10.14 -3.96
N HIS A 93 15.70 -10.41 -3.25
CA HIS A 93 15.80 -11.01 -1.91
C HIS A 93 16.21 -12.51 -1.98
N PRO A 94 17.31 -12.94 -1.32
CA PRO A 94 17.81 -14.32 -1.41
C PRO A 94 16.79 -15.40 -1.02
N GLN A 95 15.89 -15.07 -0.09
CA GLN A 95 14.84 -15.98 0.39
C GLN A 95 13.48 -15.79 -0.30
N ARG A 96 13.39 -15.14 -1.47
CA ARG A 96 12.11 -14.81 -2.13
C ARG A 96 11.16 -16.01 -2.22
N ALA A 97 11.66 -17.19 -2.59
CA ALA A 97 10.82 -18.37 -2.78
C ALA A 97 10.13 -18.80 -1.47
N MET A 98 10.87 -18.75 -0.35
CA MET A 98 10.33 -19.04 0.98
C MET A 98 9.31 -17.99 1.42
N ILE A 99 9.60 -16.71 1.18
CA ILE A 99 8.71 -15.59 1.53
C ILE A 99 7.38 -15.71 0.78
N HIS A 100 7.42 -15.93 -0.54
CA HIS A 100 6.23 -16.09 -1.35
C HIS A 100 5.44 -17.35 -0.97
N LYS A 101 6.13 -18.46 -0.68
CA LYS A 101 5.47 -19.67 -0.15
C LYS A 101 4.77 -19.39 1.17
N LYS A 102 5.45 -18.72 2.11
CA LYS A 102 4.89 -18.40 3.42
C LYS A 102 3.69 -17.46 3.30
N TRP A 103 3.75 -16.44 2.45
CA TRP A 103 2.61 -15.57 2.22
C TRP A 103 1.41 -16.35 1.64
N ARG A 104 1.63 -17.27 0.68
CA ARG A 104 0.54 -18.10 0.14
C ARG A 104 -0.14 -18.93 1.23
N GLU A 105 0.64 -19.60 2.09
CA GLU A 105 0.11 -20.37 3.23
C GLU A 105 -0.75 -19.50 4.16
N ILE A 106 -0.30 -18.28 4.47
CA ILE A 106 -1.08 -17.34 5.30
C ILE A 106 -2.33 -16.87 4.56
N SER A 107 -2.20 -16.49 3.28
CA SER A 107 -3.28 -16.01 2.42
C SER A 107 -4.42 -17.03 2.32
N GLU A 108 -4.09 -18.31 2.16
CA GLU A 108 -5.08 -19.40 2.15
C GLU A 108 -5.83 -19.50 3.50
N LYS A 109 -5.11 -19.45 4.62
CA LYS A 109 -5.71 -19.52 5.96
C LYS A 109 -6.59 -18.32 6.28
N ILE A 110 -6.16 -17.10 5.95
CA ILE A 110 -6.98 -15.90 6.21
C ILE A 110 -8.25 -15.90 5.35
N LYS A 111 -8.19 -16.41 4.10
CA LYS A 111 -9.38 -16.57 3.24
C LYS A 111 -10.39 -17.53 3.85
N GLN A 112 -9.94 -18.63 4.44
CA GLN A 112 -10.82 -19.61 5.11
C GLN A 112 -11.60 -19.02 6.28
N ILE A 113 -11.08 -17.97 6.93
CA ILE A 113 -11.75 -17.29 8.05
C ILE A 113 -12.42 -15.97 7.66
N GLY A 114 -12.55 -15.68 6.35
CA GLY A 114 -13.38 -14.58 5.85
C GLY A 114 -12.64 -13.38 5.24
N TYR A 115 -11.31 -13.43 5.07
CA TYR A 115 -10.61 -12.40 4.28
C TYR A 115 -10.97 -12.52 2.80
N VAL A 116 -11.49 -11.42 2.24
CA VAL A 116 -11.75 -11.27 0.80
C VAL A 116 -10.79 -10.23 0.23
N PRO A 117 -9.92 -10.58 -0.74
CA PRO A 117 -9.04 -9.62 -1.39
C PRO A 117 -9.82 -8.50 -2.07
N ASP A 118 -9.47 -7.24 -1.79
CA ASP A 118 -10.11 -6.09 -2.43
C ASP A 118 -9.24 -5.53 -3.57
N SER A 119 -9.48 -6.03 -4.78
CA SER A 119 -8.76 -5.63 -6.00
C SER A 119 -8.96 -4.16 -6.37
N SER A 120 -9.95 -3.46 -5.78
CA SER A 120 -10.17 -2.02 -5.99
C SER A 120 -8.94 -1.18 -5.59
N HIS A 121 -8.10 -1.73 -4.71
CA HIS A 121 -6.85 -1.10 -4.28
C HIS A 121 -5.69 -1.23 -5.28
N VAL A 122 -5.85 -2.02 -6.35
CA VAL A 122 -4.89 -2.06 -7.48
C VAL A 122 -5.46 -1.27 -8.64
N LEU A 123 -5.03 -0.02 -8.76
CA LEU A 123 -5.39 0.89 -9.85
C LEU A 123 -4.47 0.68 -11.06
N SER A 124 -4.56 -0.53 -11.62
CA SER A 124 -3.87 -0.99 -12.83
C SER A 124 -4.88 -1.29 -13.93
N TYR A 125 -4.52 -1.08 -15.19
CA TYR A 125 -5.27 -1.47 -16.40
C TYR A 125 -5.32 -3.00 -16.63
N ALA A 126 -5.16 -3.76 -15.55
CA ALA A 126 -5.05 -5.20 -15.53
C ALA A 126 -6.43 -5.83 -15.35
N ASP A 127 -6.63 -7.05 -15.84
CA ASP A 127 -7.85 -7.79 -15.54
C ASP A 127 -7.98 -8.09 -14.04
N GLN A 128 -9.15 -8.55 -13.61
CA GLN A 128 -9.43 -8.81 -12.20
C GLN A 128 -8.45 -9.83 -11.59
N GLN A 129 -8.09 -10.87 -12.34
CA GLN A 129 -7.19 -11.93 -11.88
C GLN A 129 -5.77 -11.40 -11.68
N GLU A 130 -5.28 -10.59 -12.61
CA GLU A 130 -3.97 -9.94 -12.53
C GLU A 130 -3.93 -8.89 -11.41
N ARG A 131 -5.02 -8.16 -11.18
CA ARG A 131 -5.13 -7.22 -10.03
C ARG A 131 -5.07 -7.96 -8.70
N GLU A 132 -5.77 -9.08 -8.57
CA GLU A 132 -5.69 -9.91 -7.37
C GLU A 132 -4.30 -10.51 -7.18
N ALA A 133 -3.64 -10.94 -8.25
CA ALA A 133 -2.26 -11.43 -8.19
C ALA A 133 -1.29 -10.34 -7.68
N LYS A 134 -1.45 -9.10 -8.18
CA LYS A 134 -0.67 -7.93 -7.73
C LYS A 134 -0.87 -7.64 -6.25
N LEU A 135 -2.08 -7.81 -5.71
CA LEU A 135 -2.32 -7.66 -4.26
C LEU A 135 -1.52 -8.66 -3.43
N GLN A 136 -1.27 -9.88 -3.94
CA GLN A 136 -0.56 -10.90 -3.17
C GLN A 136 0.94 -10.61 -3.03
N VAL A 137 1.47 -9.69 -3.85
CA VAL A 137 2.89 -9.31 -3.85
C VAL A 137 3.13 -7.88 -3.34
N HIS A 138 2.15 -7.30 -2.65
CA HIS A 138 2.37 -6.05 -1.92
C HIS A 138 3.50 -6.21 -0.91
N SER A 139 4.37 -5.19 -0.83
CA SER A 139 5.56 -5.21 0.02
C SER A 139 5.27 -5.51 1.49
N GLU A 140 4.11 -5.10 2.01
CA GLU A 140 3.65 -5.34 3.38
C GLU A 140 3.51 -6.83 3.63
N LYS A 141 2.85 -7.54 2.70
CA LYS A 141 2.58 -8.97 2.79
C LYS A 141 3.87 -9.79 2.71
N LEU A 142 4.79 -9.36 1.85
CA LEU A 142 6.13 -9.95 1.76
C LEU A 142 6.94 -9.71 3.04
N ALA A 143 6.90 -8.49 3.59
CA ALA A 143 7.54 -8.15 4.86
C ALA A 143 6.99 -8.98 6.03
N LEU A 144 5.67 -9.15 6.12
CA LEU A 144 5.04 -10.00 7.13
C LEU A 144 5.45 -11.46 6.98
N ALA A 145 5.44 -12.00 5.76
CA ALA A 145 5.86 -13.36 5.50
C ALA A 145 7.33 -13.59 5.88
N PHE A 146 8.23 -12.66 5.54
CA PHE A 146 9.61 -12.69 5.99
C PHE A 146 9.74 -12.63 7.52
N ALA A 147 9.04 -11.69 8.17
CA ALA A 147 9.08 -11.57 9.63
C ALA A 147 8.64 -12.88 10.32
N LEU A 148 7.59 -13.54 9.80
CA LEU A 148 7.12 -14.82 10.33
C LEU A 148 8.12 -15.97 10.16
N ILE A 149 8.98 -15.93 9.13
CA ILE A 149 10.06 -16.90 8.92
C ILE A 149 11.23 -16.60 9.88
N SER A 150 11.57 -15.32 10.02
CA SER A 150 12.82 -14.89 10.62
C SER A 150 12.74 -14.59 12.12
N THR A 151 11.56 -14.75 12.74
CA THR A 151 11.35 -14.45 14.17
C THR A 151 10.62 -15.60 14.88
N PRO A 152 10.90 -15.83 16.19
CA PRO A 152 10.28 -16.93 16.93
C PRO A 152 8.75 -16.82 17.01
N PRO A 153 8.02 -17.96 17.10
CA PRO A 153 6.59 -17.98 17.43
C PRO A 153 6.29 -17.16 18.71
N GLY A 154 5.13 -16.50 18.75
CA GLY A 154 4.70 -15.66 19.87
C GLY A 154 5.37 -14.28 20.00
N SER A 155 6.48 -14.01 19.30
CA SER A 155 7.11 -12.68 19.35
C SER A 155 6.33 -11.62 18.57
N THR A 156 6.41 -10.34 18.97
CA THR A 156 5.76 -9.24 18.25
C THR A 156 6.46 -8.97 16.91
N ILE A 157 5.68 -8.75 15.84
CA ILE A 157 6.20 -8.43 14.50
C ILE A 157 6.22 -6.92 14.32
N HIS A 158 7.35 -6.37 13.85
CA HIS A 158 7.49 -4.95 13.53
C HIS A 158 7.78 -4.76 12.04
N ILE A 159 6.93 -3.99 11.37
CA ILE A 159 7.07 -3.64 9.95
C ILE A 159 7.00 -2.12 9.83
N LYS A 160 7.87 -1.54 9.01
CA LYS A 160 7.83 -0.12 8.66
C LYS A 160 7.53 0.03 7.17
N LYS A 161 6.90 1.14 6.78
CA LYS A 161 6.50 1.43 5.41
C LYS A 161 6.69 2.92 5.05
N ASN A 162 7.08 3.21 3.81
CA ASN A 162 7.28 4.57 3.32
C ASN A 162 6.03 5.24 2.70
N ILE A 163 4.89 4.54 2.68
CA ILE A 163 3.59 5.09 2.27
C ILE A 163 2.51 4.58 3.22
N ARG A 164 1.35 5.24 3.23
CA ARG A 164 0.13 4.80 3.91
C ARG A 164 -0.22 3.34 3.55
N VAL A 165 -0.64 2.55 4.54
CA VAL A 165 -1.06 1.15 4.30
C VAL A 165 -2.30 1.12 3.38
N CYS A 166 -2.34 0.19 2.42
CA CYS A 166 -3.54 0.02 1.60
C CYS A 166 -4.64 -0.74 2.37
N GLY A 167 -5.91 -0.54 2.01
CA GLY A 167 -7.03 -1.16 2.72
C GLY A 167 -7.05 -2.68 2.65
N ASP A 168 -6.64 -3.25 1.52
CA ASP A 168 -6.49 -4.71 1.38
C ASP A 168 -5.42 -5.28 2.32
N CYS A 169 -4.23 -4.65 2.40
CA CYS A 169 -3.18 -5.07 3.32
C CYS A 169 -3.59 -4.89 4.77
N HIS A 170 -4.28 -3.78 5.10
CA HIS A 170 -4.82 -3.54 6.42
C HIS A 170 -5.82 -4.64 6.83
N SER A 171 -6.77 -4.96 5.96
CA SER A 171 -7.71 -6.07 6.15
C SER A 171 -6.99 -7.41 6.31
N ALA A 172 -6.06 -7.73 5.40
CA ALA A 172 -5.28 -8.96 5.45
C ALA A 172 -4.51 -9.11 6.77
N PHE A 173 -3.96 -8.03 7.32
CA PHE A 173 -3.19 -8.04 8.56
C PHE A 173 -4.07 -8.25 9.79
N LYS A 174 -5.31 -7.74 9.79
CA LYS A 174 -6.32 -8.08 10.80
C LYS A 174 -6.49 -9.59 10.86
N PHE A 175 -6.87 -10.23 9.75
CA PHE A 175 -7.06 -11.69 9.73
C PHE A 175 -5.76 -12.47 10.00
N ALA A 176 -4.63 -12.00 9.49
CA ALA A 176 -3.34 -12.64 9.72
C ALA A 176 -2.99 -12.67 11.21
N SER A 177 -3.21 -11.58 11.96
CA SER A 177 -2.95 -11.53 13.40
C SER A 177 -3.66 -12.63 14.18
N LYS A 178 -4.88 -13.00 13.77
CA LYS A 178 -5.66 -14.12 14.35
C LYS A 178 -5.10 -15.49 13.94
N VAL A 179 -4.72 -15.66 12.68
CA VAL A 179 -4.17 -16.94 12.17
C VAL A 179 -2.80 -17.27 12.74
N VAL A 180 -1.95 -16.26 12.92
CA VAL A 180 -0.56 -16.45 13.38
C VAL A 180 -0.42 -16.32 14.89
N GLU A 181 -1.49 -15.90 15.59
CA GLU A 181 -1.54 -15.69 17.05
C GLU A 181 -0.40 -14.78 17.55
N ARG A 182 -0.16 -13.68 16.82
CA ARG A 182 0.90 -12.70 17.15
C ARG A 182 0.40 -11.29 16.91
N GLU A 183 0.86 -10.36 17.75
CA GLU A 183 0.71 -8.94 17.48
C GLU A 183 1.60 -8.53 16.30
N ILE A 184 1.01 -7.80 15.36
CA ILE A 184 1.70 -7.21 14.21
C ILE A 184 1.60 -5.70 14.34
N ILE A 185 2.74 -5.01 14.39
CA ILE A 185 2.84 -3.57 14.48
C ILE A 185 3.36 -3.04 13.15
N VAL A 186 2.56 -2.22 12.48
CA VAL A 186 2.94 -1.56 11.23
C VAL A 186 3.02 -0.06 11.44
N ARG A 187 4.19 0.53 11.19
CA ARG A 187 4.36 1.99 11.12
C ARG A 187 4.31 2.42 9.66
N ASP A 188 3.27 3.16 9.28
CA ASP A 188 3.19 3.83 7.99
C ASP A 188 3.55 5.32 8.11
N THR A 189 3.31 6.11 7.06
CA THR A 189 3.60 7.55 7.05
C THR A 189 2.72 8.37 7.98
N ASN A 190 1.56 7.83 8.39
CA ASN A 190 0.52 8.56 9.09
C ASN A 190 0.43 8.16 10.56
N ARG A 191 0.59 6.86 10.87
CA ARG A 191 0.35 6.31 12.21
C ARG A 191 0.97 4.92 12.42
N PHE A 192 0.80 4.43 13.64
CA PHE A 192 1.01 3.04 14.00
C PHE A 192 -0.31 2.27 13.94
N HIS A 193 -0.26 1.09 13.34
CA HIS A 193 -1.34 0.12 13.31
C HIS A 193 -0.93 -1.06 14.17
N HIS A 194 -1.70 -1.35 15.22
CA HIS A 194 -1.50 -2.52 16.07
C HIS A 194 -2.58 -3.54 15.74
N PHE A 195 -2.18 -4.62 15.08
CA PHE A 195 -3.07 -5.71 14.71
C PHE A 195 -3.00 -6.82 15.76
N ARG A 196 -4.15 -7.14 16.36
CA ARG A 196 -4.29 -8.21 17.36
C ARG A 196 -5.68 -8.82 17.27
N ASP A 197 -5.76 -10.15 17.26
CA ASP A 197 -7.01 -10.93 17.30
C ASP A 197 -8.07 -10.53 16.25
N GLY A 198 -7.64 -10.09 15.06
CA GLY A 198 -8.58 -9.65 14.01
C GLY A 198 -8.94 -8.16 14.03
N PHE A 199 -8.38 -7.39 14.96
CA PHE A 199 -8.65 -5.95 15.09
C PHE A 199 -7.40 -5.12 14.84
N CYS A 200 -7.60 -3.87 14.45
CA CYS A 200 -6.54 -2.86 14.39
C CYS A 200 -6.87 -1.70 15.33
N SER A 201 -5.86 -1.19 16.04
CA SER A 201 -5.99 -0.03 16.92
C SER A 201 -6.46 1.25 16.21
N CYS A 202 -6.34 1.34 14.88
CA CYS A 202 -6.77 2.53 14.12
C CYS A 202 -8.28 2.61 13.92
N GLY A 203 -9.07 1.59 14.32
CA GLY A 203 -10.52 1.59 14.19
C GLY A 203 -11.00 1.69 12.73
N ASP A 204 -10.26 1.07 11.82
CA ASP A 204 -10.52 1.10 10.38
C ASP A 204 -10.32 2.48 9.71
N TYR A 205 -9.65 3.40 10.40
CA TYR A 205 -9.10 4.63 9.83
C TYR A 205 -7.68 4.38 9.33
N TRP A 206 -7.54 3.58 8.24
CA TRP A 206 -6.28 3.37 7.53
C TRP A 206 -6.08 4.41 6.46
#